data_AF-A0A929IG64-F1
#
_entry.id   AF-A0A929IG64-F1
#
_cell.length_a   1.000
_cell.length_b   1.000
_cell.length_c   1.000
_cell.angle_alpha   90.00
_cell.angle_beta   90.00
_cell.angle_gamma   90.00
#
_symmetry.space_group_name_H-M   'P 1'
#
loop_
_entity.id
_entity.type
_entity.pdbx_description
1 polymer ?
#
loop_
_entity_poly.entity_id
_entity_poly.type
_entity_poly.pdbx_seq_one_letter_code
_entity_poly.pdbx_strand_id
1 'polypeptide(L)'
;MIFTKANRADIKDLDHIRGKSIMGVHKEAFGGCRMALRRLKDMGIVPYDDCSKVLFPPEGTQESVVRSVIRGVADVGTVRTGIIEGLIRKGEMAAGDV
;
A
#
# COMPACT_ATOMS: atom_id res chain seq x y z
N MET A 1 -7.71 1.61 -2.04
CA MET A 1 -6.72 2.51 -2.66
C MET A 1 -5.35 1.84 -2.59
N ILE A 2 -4.57 1.92 -3.67
CA ILE A 2 -3.16 1.54 -3.73
C ILE A 2 -2.38 2.85 -3.79
N PHE A 3 -1.32 3.00 -3.00
CA PHE A 3 -0.51 4.22 -2.94
C PHE A 3 0.97 3.87 -2.75
N THR A 4 1.83 4.83 -3.05
CA THR A 4 3.28 4.76 -2.85
C THR A 4 3.72 5.94 -1.99
N LYS A 5 5.01 6.03 -1.68
CA LYS A 5 5.59 7.27 -1.17
C LYS A 5 5.77 8.27 -2.32
N ALA A 6 5.52 9.56 -2.09
CA ALA A 6 5.54 10.58 -3.15
C ALA A 6 6.88 10.66 -3.93
N ASN A 7 8.01 10.39 -3.27
CA ASN A 7 9.33 10.44 -3.90
C ASN A 7 9.69 9.18 -4.72
N ARG A 8 8.70 8.36 -5.10
CA ARG A 8 8.89 7.13 -5.91
C ARG A 8 8.57 7.39 -7.37
N ALA A 9 9.43 8.17 -8.01
CA ALA A 9 9.33 8.43 -9.45
C ALA A 9 9.51 7.17 -10.33
N ASP A 10 10.01 6.07 -9.74
CA ASP A 10 10.14 4.76 -10.39
C ASP A 10 8.83 3.94 -10.42
N ILE A 11 7.79 4.32 -9.64
CA ILE A 11 6.49 3.65 -9.63
C ILE A 11 5.42 4.65 -10.09
N LYS A 12 5.28 4.80 -11.40
CA LYS A 12 4.27 5.70 -11.99
C LYS A 12 2.96 4.99 -12.34
N ASP A 13 3.06 3.68 -12.57
CA ASP A 13 1.98 2.86 -13.08
C ASP A 13 2.01 1.49 -12.40
N LEU A 14 0.88 0.79 -12.46
CA LEU A 14 0.69 -0.49 -11.77
C LEU A 14 1.65 -1.58 -12.26
N ASP A 15 2.11 -1.54 -13.52
CA ASP A 15 3.12 -2.48 -14.04
C ASP A 15 4.47 -2.37 -13.31
N HIS A 16 4.81 -1.18 -12.79
CA HIS A 16 6.03 -0.96 -12.02
C HIS A 16 5.97 -1.53 -10.59
N ILE A 17 4.82 -2.08 -10.18
CA ILE A 17 4.66 -2.76 -8.89
C ILE A 17 5.32 -4.14 -8.91
N ARG A 18 5.52 -4.74 -10.09
CA ARG A 18 6.21 -6.03 -10.22
C ARG A 18 7.63 -5.92 -9.65
N GLY A 19 8.01 -6.87 -8.80
CA GLY A 19 9.27 -6.89 -8.07
C GLY A 19 9.34 -5.92 -6.87
N LYS A 20 8.30 -5.13 -6.60
CA LYS A 20 8.25 -4.23 -5.43
C LYS A 20 7.62 -4.92 -4.24
N SER A 21 7.87 -4.39 -3.05
CA SER A 21 7.28 -4.84 -1.80
C SER A 21 5.93 -4.17 -1.57
N ILE A 22 4.93 -4.96 -1.19
CA ILE A 22 3.57 -4.48 -0.92
C ILE A 22 3.21 -4.71 0.54
N MET A 23 2.58 -3.70 1.16
CA MET A 23 2.10 -3.74 2.54
C MET A 23 0.58 -3.69 2.57
N GLY A 24 -0.03 -4.67 3.23
CA GLY A 24 -1.45 -4.68 3.55
C GLY A 24 -1.68 -4.76 5.05
N VAL A 25 -2.92 -4.54 5.49
CA VAL A 25 -3.28 -4.65 6.92
C VAL A 25 -3.11 -6.07 7.47
N HIS A 26 -3.68 -7.05 6.77
CA HIS A 26 -3.64 -8.46 7.15
C HIS A 26 -3.98 -9.32 5.93
N LYS A 27 -3.48 -10.55 5.88
CA LYS A 27 -3.74 -11.52 4.79
C LYS A 27 -5.23 -11.75 4.55
N GLU A 28 -6.01 -11.77 5.62
CA GLU A 28 -7.45 -12.04 5.60
C GLU A 28 -8.32 -10.77 5.61
N ALA A 29 -7.71 -9.58 5.68
CA ALA A 29 -8.46 -8.33 5.71
C ALA A 29 -9.18 -8.09 4.37
N PHE A 30 -10.45 -8.46 4.34
CA PHE A 30 -11.34 -8.33 3.17
C PHE A 30 -11.43 -6.89 2.65
N GLY A 31 -11.52 -5.91 3.55
CA GLY A 31 -11.89 -4.53 3.16
C GLY A 31 -10.76 -3.65 2.62
N GLY A 32 -9.52 -4.12 2.47
CA GLY A 32 -8.42 -3.29 1.97
C GLY A 32 -7.34 -4.10 1.27
N CYS A 33 -6.84 -5.15 1.92
CA CYS A 33 -5.82 -6.01 1.35
C CYS A 33 -6.39 -6.92 0.26
N ARG A 34 -7.43 -7.71 0.54
CA ARG A 34 -7.99 -8.62 -0.50
C ARG A 34 -8.55 -7.89 -1.72
N MET A 35 -9.20 -6.74 -1.54
CA MET A 35 -9.69 -5.95 -2.67
C MET A 35 -8.56 -5.34 -3.50
N ALA A 36 -7.51 -4.82 -2.86
CA ALA A 36 -6.34 -4.32 -3.58
C ALA A 36 -5.58 -5.45 -4.28
N LEU A 37 -5.39 -6.60 -3.63
CA LEU A 37 -4.80 -7.79 -4.24
C LEU A 37 -5.66 -8.33 -5.39
N ARG A 38 -7.00 -8.26 -5.27
CA ARG A 38 -7.90 -8.63 -6.37
C ARG A 38 -7.77 -7.66 -7.54
N ARG A 39 -7.70 -6.35 -7.29
CA ARG A 39 -7.47 -5.33 -8.32
C ARG A 39 -6.15 -5.58 -9.07
N LEU A 40 -5.09 -5.94 -8.35
CA LEU A 40 -3.80 -6.33 -8.95
C LEU A 40 -3.97 -7.59 -9.83
N LYS A 41 -4.67 -8.61 -9.34
CA LYS A 41 -4.95 -9.84 -10.10
C LYS A 41 -5.78 -9.58 -11.35
N ASP A 42 -6.80 -8.72 -11.28
CA ASP A 42 -7.61 -8.33 -12.44
C ASP A 42 -6.78 -7.60 -13.50
N MET A 43 -5.57 -7.14 -13.14
CA MET A 43 -4.60 -6.49 -14.02
C MET A 43 -3.43 -7.42 -14.38
N GLY A 44 -3.53 -8.72 -14.09
CA GLY A 44 -2.50 -9.71 -14.42
C GLY A 44 -1.28 -9.67 -13.49
N ILE A 45 -1.37 -9.02 -12.34
CA ILE A 45 -0.33 -9.01 -11.30
C ILE A 45 -0.78 -9.95 -10.18
N VAL A 46 -0.06 -11.06 -10.00
CA VAL A 46 -0.28 -12.01 -8.90
C VAL A 46 0.64 -11.62 -7.75
N PRO A 47 0.17 -10.95 -6.69
CA PRO A 47 1.07 -10.26 -5.77
C PRO A 47 1.98 -11.17 -4.95
N TYR A 48 1.66 -12.45 -4.81
CA TYR A 48 2.52 -13.43 -4.13
C TYR A 48 3.61 -14.00 -5.04
N ASP A 49 3.45 -13.91 -6.36
CA ASP A 49 4.39 -14.44 -7.35
C ASP A 49 5.19 -13.31 -8.02
N ASP A 50 4.56 -12.14 -8.18
CA ASP A 50 5.06 -11.02 -8.96
C ASP A 50 5.65 -9.90 -8.11
N CYS A 51 5.28 -9.78 -6.83
CA CYS A 51 5.88 -8.80 -5.92
C CYS A 51 7.06 -9.45 -5.19
N SER A 52 8.05 -8.65 -4.79
CA SER A 52 9.21 -9.21 -4.06
C SER A 52 8.81 -9.72 -2.68
N LYS A 53 7.89 -9.02 -1.99
CA LYS A 53 7.39 -9.38 -0.66
C LYS A 53 5.98 -8.85 -0.44
N VAL A 54 5.15 -9.62 0.27
CA VAL A 54 3.88 -9.17 0.85
C VAL A 54 4.06 -9.07 2.36
N LEU A 55 3.95 -7.86 2.88
CA LEU A 55 4.18 -7.50 4.29
C LEU A 55 2.88 -7.11 4.98
N PHE A 56 2.86 -7.33 6.30
CA PHE A 56 1.77 -6.92 7.17
C PHE A 56 2.38 -6.22 8.38
N PRO A 57 1.88 -5.03 8.77
CA PRO A 57 2.39 -4.34 9.94
C PRO A 57 2.00 -5.13 11.20
N PRO A 58 2.87 -5.15 12.23
CA PRO A 58 2.61 -5.90 13.46
C PRO A 58 1.35 -5.39 14.19
N GLU A 59 1.02 -4.10 14.08
CA GLU A 59 -0.19 -3.54 14.70
C GLU A 59 -1.48 -3.88 13.93
N GLY A 60 -1.39 -4.36 12.68
CA GLY A 60 -2.56 -4.74 11.89
C GLY A 60 -3.53 -3.58 11.60
N THR A 61 -3.06 -2.34 11.56
CA THR A 61 -3.90 -1.15 11.28
C THR A 61 -3.57 -0.51 9.94
N GLN A 62 -4.53 0.21 9.35
CA GLN A 62 -4.33 0.93 8.09
C GLN A 62 -3.36 2.11 8.25
N GLU A 63 -3.37 2.74 9.42
CA GLU A 63 -2.44 3.83 9.76
C GLU A 63 -1.00 3.31 9.82
N SER A 64 -0.78 2.11 10.37
CA SER A 64 0.54 1.44 10.32
C SER A 64 1.00 1.11 8.91
N VAL A 65 0.09 0.75 7.99
CA VAL A 65 0.43 0.54 6.57
C VAL A 65 0.97 1.84 5.97
N VAL A 66 0.26 2.96 6.17
CA VAL A 66 0.68 4.29 5.66
C VAL A 66 2.05 4.68 6.22
N ARG A 67 2.22 4.59 7.54
CA ARG A 67 3.49 4.92 8.19
C ARG A 67 4.64 4.05 7.69
N SER A 68 4.40 2.77 7.46
CA SER A 68 5.42 1.84 6.97
C SER A 68 5.88 2.16 5.55
N VAL A 69 4.97 2.56 4.67
CA VAL A 69 5.29 2.97 3.29
C VAL A 69 6.05 4.30 3.28
N ILE A 70 5.63 5.28 4.07
CA ILE A 70 6.33 6.56 4.20
C ILE A 70 7.75 6.37 4.74
N ARG A 71 7.93 5.43 5.68
CA ARG A 71 9.25 5.05 6.23
C ARG A 71 10.10 4.21 5.26
N GLY A 72 9.55 3.74 4.14
CA GLY A 72 10.26 2.93 3.16
C GLY A 72 10.42 1.45 3.55
N VAL A 73 9.62 0.96 4.51
CA VAL A 73 9.58 -0.47 4.87
C VAL A 73 8.95 -1.29 3.76
N ALA A 74 7.97 -0.70 3.06
CA ALA A 74 7.42 -1.23 1.81
C ALA A 74 7.38 -0.13 0.75
N ASP A 75 7.39 -0.56 -0.51
CA ASP A 75 7.31 0.33 -1.66
C ASP A 75 5.88 0.80 -1.92
N VAL A 76 4.91 -0.11 -1.74
CA VAL A 76 3.49 0.08 -2.07
C VAL A 76 2.62 -0.27 -0.87
N GLY A 77 1.59 0.54 -0.59
CA GLY A 77 0.62 0.29 0.47
C GLY A 77 -0.80 0.09 -0.06
N THR A 78 -1.60 -0.64 0.70
CA THR A 78 -3.03 -0.83 0.42
C THR A 78 -3.87 -0.44 1.63
N VAL A 79 -4.76 0.55 1.45
CA VAL A 79 -5.69 1.03 2.50
C VAL A 79 -7.07 1.30 1.91
N ARG A 80 -8.08 1.44 2.78
CA ARG A 80 -9.40 1.94 2.41
C ARG A 80 -9.30 3.40 2.03
N THR A 81 -10.16 3.82 1.11
CA THR A 81 -10.37 5.23 0.79
C THR A 81 -10.77 5.99 2.06
N GLY A 82 -10.27 7.21 2.24
CA GLY A 82 -10.56 8.04 3.41
C GLY A 82 -9.53 7.91 4.55
N ILE A 83 -8.68 6.88 4.58
CA ILE A 83 -7.64 6.77 5.63
C ILE A 83 -6.57 7.83 5.47
N ILE A 84 -6.02 8.00 4.25
CA ILE A 84 -4.97 8.99 4.01
C ILE A 84 -5.52 10.39 4.20
N GLU A 85 -6.72 10.65 3.66
CA GLU A 85 -7.43 11.91 3.79
C GLU A 85 -7.72 12.21 5.27
N GLY A 86 -8.07 11.19 6.06
CA GLY A 86 -8.23 11.30 7.51
C GLY A 86 -6.94 11.66 8.22
N LEU A 87 -5.82 11.01 7.89
CA LEU A 87 -4.50 11.28 8.48
C LEU A 87 -4.00 12.69 8.14
N ILE A 88 -4.23 13.15 6.90
CA ILE A 88 -3.93 14.52 6.48
C ILE A 88 -4.77 15.52 7.28
N ARG A 89 -6.09 15.27 7.43
CA ARG A 89 -6.97 16.14 8.23
C ARG A 89 -6.60 16.20 9.71
N LYS A 90 -6.05 15.12 10.26
CA LYS A 90 -5.55 15.07 11.65
C LYS A 90 -4.17 15.75 11.81
N GLY A 91 -3.49 16.10 10.71
CA GLY A 91 -2.12 16.64 10.74
C GLY A 91 -1.06 15.57 11.05
N GLU A 92 -1.38 14.29 10.90
CA GLU A 92 -0.43 13.19 11.14
C GLU A 92 0.50 12.91 9.95
N MET A 93 0.15 13.43 8.77
CA MET A 93 0.95 13.36 7.55
C MET A 93 0.62 14.52 6.60
N ALA A 94 1.51 14.79 5.66
CA ALA A 94 1.27 15.74 4.57
C ALA A 94 0.82 15.01 3.30
N ALA A 95 0.07 15.71 2.43
CA ALA A 95 -0.27 15.19 1.11
C ALA A 95 0.97 14.87 0.26
N GLY A 96 2.09 15.57 0.47
CA GLY A 96 3.37 15.33 -0.20
C GLY A 96 4.15 14.12 0.31
N ASP A 97 3.62 13.35 1.27
CA ASP A 97 4.27 12.13 1.75
C ASP A 97 3.94 10.89 0.90
N VAL A 98 2.83 10.92 0.15
CA VAL A 98 2.29 9.79 -0.64
C VAL A 98 1.94 10.17 -2.07
#